data_AF-A0A848DC81-F1
#
_entry.id   AF-A0A848DC81-F1
#
_cell.length_a   1.000
_cell.length_b   1.000
_cell.length_c   1.000
_cell.angle_alpha   90.00
_cell.angle_beta   90.00
_cell.angle_gamma   90.00
#
_symmetry.space_group_name_H-M   'P 1'
#
loop_
_entity.id
_entity.type
_entity.pdbx_description
1 polymer ?
#
loop_
_entity_poly.entity_id
_entity_poly.type
_entity_poly.pdbx_seq_one_letter_code
_entity_poly.pdbx_strand_id
1 'polypeptide(L)'
;MTHPEQWPLRHLVLRTPRIELRPDDDAGLFDLVEVGYQGVHPPDEMPFLVPWTEADPAYMGRGTLQHFWSQRAEFAPEKWALHFLVRVDGKVVGVQSVMATDFAVTREVSTGSWLGLAHQRRGIGTEMRAAVLLFAFDHLGATRARSGAFTDNRASHRVSEKLGYRPDGTNTYARRGERVEEVRLLLTPEAFAAHRPTWTLEADGVEDCAALLGA
;
A
#
# COMPACT_ATOMS: atom_id res chain seq x y z
N MET A 1 -2.34 29.84 22.84
CA MET A 1 -3.26 28.85 22.25
C MET A 1 -2.40 27.80 21.58
N THR A 2 -2.54 26.53 21.95
CA THR A 2 -1.90 25.41 21.24
C THR A 2 -2.75 25.09 20.02
N HIS A 3 -2.19 25.30 18.83
CA HIS A 3 -2.84 24.85 17.59
C HIS A 3 -2.69 23.32 17.48
N PRO A 4 -3.69 22.62 16.93
CA PRO A 4 -3.52 21.20 16.62
C PRO A 4 -2.41 21.02 15.58
N GLU A 5 -1.74 19.87 15.64
CA GLU A 5 -0.79 19.44 14.62
C GLU A 5 -1.47 19.45 13.25
N GLN A 6 -0.88 20.10 12.25
CA GLN A 6 -1.51 20.31 10.94
C GLN A 6 -1.57 19.01 10.13
N TRP A 7 -0.62 18.09 10.35
CA TRP A 7 -0.53 16.84 9.61
C TRP A 7 0.00 15.70 10.50
N PRO A 8 -0.81 15.17 11.44
CA PRO A 8 -0.36 14.18 12.41
C PRO A 8 0.10 12.86 11.76
N LEU A 9 -0.37 12.56 10.55
CA LEU A 9 0.05 11.39 9.77
C LEU A 9 1.57 11.29 9.59
N ARG A 10 2.33 12.39 9.60
CA ARG A 10 3.81 12.34 9.51
C ARG A 10 4.47 11.64 10.70
N HIS A 11 3.74 11.51 11.82
CA HIS A 11 4.19 10.84 13.03
C HIS A 11 3.82 9.36 13.09
N LEU A 12 2.97 8.89 12.16
CA LEU A 12 2.58 7.49 12.08
C LEU A 12 3.78 6.64 11.65
N VAL A 13 4.09 5.63 12.44
CA VAL A 13 5.16 4.66 12.13
C VAL A 13 4.67 3.26 12.42
N LEU A 14 4.78 2.36 11.45
CA LEU A 14 4.56 0.93 11.67
C LEU A 14 5.91 0.20 11.60
N ARG A 15 6.26 -0.55 12.63
CA ARG A 15 7.49 -1.36 12.66
C ARG A 15 7.18 -2.84 12.80
N THR A 16 7.99 -3.59 12.08
CA THR A 16 8.00 -5.05 12.03
C THR A 16 9.45 -5.50 12.23
N PRO A 17 9.75 -6.81 12.31
CA PRO A 17 11.12 -7.27 12.57
C PRO A 17 12.17 -6.78 11.57
N ARG A 18 11.80 -6.52 10.30
CA ARG A 18 12.77 -6.15 9.26
C ARG A 18 12.51 -4.81 8.57
N ILE A 19 11.29 -4.28 8.67
CA ILE A 19 10.90 -3.07 7.95
C ILE A 19 10.20 -2.06 8.83
N GLU A 20 10.45 -0.79 8.50
CA GLU A 20 9.68 0.35 8.97
C GLU A 20 8.81 0.88 7.82
N LEU A 21 7.57 1.24 8.13
CA LEU A 21 6.62 1.85 7.21
C LEU A 21 6.24 3.22 7.77
N ARG A 22 6.40 4.27 6.96
CA ARG A 22 5.98 5.64 7.29
C ARG A 22 5.16 6.22 6.14
N PRO A 23 4.11 7.02 6.38
CA PRO A 23 3.47 7.76 5.31
C PRO A 23 4.48 8.59 4.50
N ASP A 24 4.17 8.82 3.24
CA ASP A 24 5.06 9.51 2.32
C ASP A 24 5.38 10.94 2.77
N ASP A 25 6.63 11.32 2.53
CA ASP A 25 7.15 12.67 2.63
C ASP A 25 7.95 12.97 1.35
N ASP A 26 8.24 14.25 1.10
CA ASP A 26 8.87 14.63 -0.16
C ASP A 26 10.25 13.97 -0.32
N ALA A 27 11.07 13.94 0.75
CA ALA A 27 12.39 13.32 0.73
C ALA A 27 12.32 11.82 0.40
N GLY A 28 11.44 11.07 1.04
CA GLY A 28 11.25 9.65 0.78
C GLY A 28 10.57 9.36 -0.57
N LEU A 29 9.78 10.28 -1.10
CA LEU A 29 9.26 10.17 -2.47
C LEU A 29 10.37 10.34 -3.52
N PHE A 30 11.34 11.23 -3.30
CA PHE A 30 12.53 11.29 -4.15
C PHE A 30 13.32 9.96 -4.10
N ASP A 31 13.52 9.39 -2.91
CA ASP A 31 14.15 8.06 -2.78
C ASP A 31 13.33 6.98 -3.52
N LEU A 32 12.00 7.00 -3.39
CA LEU A 32 11.10 6.05 -4.05
C LEU A 32 11.20 6.14 -5.58
N VAL A 33 11.31 7.36 -6.12
CA VAL A 33 11.51 7.59 -7.56
C VAL A 33 12.81 6.95 -8.04
N GLU A 34 13.90 7.09 -7.28
CA GLU A 34 15.18 6.43 -7.60
C GLU A 34 15.06 4.90 -7.60
N VAL A 35 14.31 4.33 -6.64
CA VAL A 35 13.99 2.89 -6.67
C VAL A 35 13.21 2.52 -7.93
N GLY A 36 12.29 3.38 -8.38
CA GLY A 36 11.56 3.20 -9.63
C GLY A 36 12.47 3.18 -10.86
N TYR A 37 13.43 4.10 -10.96
CA TYR A 37 14.42 4.14 -12.04
C TYR A 37 15.33 2.90 -12.08
N GLN A 38 15.58 2.27 -10.93
CA GLN A 38 16.33 1.01 -10.83
C GLN A 38 15.52 -0.23 -11.25
N GLY A 39 14.24 -0.05 -11.57
CA GLY A 39 13.36 -1.09 -12.08
C GLY A 39 12.46 -1.70 -11.01
N VAL A 40 11.23 -2.03 -11.41
CA VAL A 40 10.16 -2.53 -10.54
C VAL A 40 9.68 -3.92 -10.94
N HIS A 41 9.70 -4.25 -12.22
CA HIS A 41 9.30 -5.55 -12.75
C HIS A 41 10.08 -5.86 -14.03
N PRO A 42 10.12 -7.13 -14.48
CA PRO A 42 10.62 -7.45 -15.82
C PRO A 42 9.93 -6.60 -16.90
N PRO A 43 10.65 -6.13 -17.93
CA PRO A 43 10.13 -5.16 -18.89
C PRO A 43 8.97 -5.71 -19.75
N ASP A 44 8.87 -7.03 -19.88
CA ASP A 44 7.79 -7.74 -20.57
C ASP A 44 6.50 -7.87 -19.74
N GLU A 45 6.57 -7.61 -18.43
CA GLU A 45 5.41 -7.61 -17.53
C GLU A 45 4.78 -6.20 -17.38
N MET A 46 3.52 -6.13 -16.92
CA MET A 46 2.91 -4.87 -16.47
C MET A 46 1.93 -5.12 -15.32
N PRO A 47 2.40 -5.18 -14.07
CA PRO A 47 1.55 -5.53 -12.93
C PRO A 47 0.57 -4.41 -12.52
N PHE A 48 0.66 -3.23 -13.15
CA PHE A 48 -0.10 -2.04 -12.79
C PHE A 48 -1.19 -1.72 -13.80
N LEU A 49 -2.32 -1.20 -13.32
CA LEU A 49 -3.40 -0.73 -14.20
C LEU A 49 -2.94 0.46 -15.03
N VAL A 50 -2.29 1.42 -14.38
CA VAL A 50 -1.64 2.55 -15.05
C VAL A 50 -0.17 2.16 -15.33
N PRO A 51 0.27 2.13 -16.59
CA PRO A 51 1.62 1.69 -16.97
C PRO A 51 2.67 2.79 -16.72
N TRP A 52 2.75 3.31 -15.49
CA TRP A 52 3.62 4.43 -15.14
C TRP A 52 5.12 4.11 -15.30
N THR A 53 5.52 2.83 -15.18
CA THR A 53 6.89 2.36 -15.39
C THR A 53 7.34 2.38 -16.86
N GLU A 54 6.41 2.58 -17.81
CA GLU A 54 6.71 2.76 -19.23
C GLU A 54 6.76 4.23 -19.66
N ALA A 55 6.50 5.16 -18.73
CA ALA A 55 6.63 6.58 -19.02
C ALA A 55 8.06 6.89 -19.47
N ASP A 56 8.20 7.88 -20.35
CA ASP A 56 9.51 8.44 -20.70
C ASP A 56 10.28 8.75 -19.40
N PRO A 57 11.53 8.27 -19.25
CA PRO A 57 12.33 8.52 -18.05
C PRO A 57 12.43 10.01 -17.66
N ALA A 58 12.37 10.93 -18.63
CA ALA A 58 12.37 12.37 -18.39
C ALA A 58 11.12 12.87 -17.65
N TYR A 59 10.01 12.11 -17.68
CA TYR A 59 8.73 12.46 -17.07
C TYR A 59 8.31 11.52 -15.93
N MET A 60 8.88 10.30 -15.85
CA MET A 60 8.49 9.30 -14.84
C MET A 60 8.62 9.84 -13.40
N GLY A 61 9.76 10.44 -13.05
CA GLY A 61 9.97 10.97 -11.70
C GLY A 61 8.97 12.06 -11.34
N ARG A 62 8.77 13.06 -12.22
CA ARG A 62 7.77 14.12 -12.02
C ARG A 62 6.35 13.55 -11.91
N GLY A 63 5.99 12.61 -12.78
CA GLY A 63 4.66 11.98 -12.77
C GLY A 63 4.39 11.20 -11.49
N THR A 64 5.39 10.48 -10.99
CA THR A 64 5.34 9.77 -9.71
C THR A 64 5.10 10.74 -8.55
N LEU A 65 5.89 11.82 -8.47
CA LEU A 65 5.69 12.86 -7.43
C LEU A 65 4.31 13.49 -7.51
N GLN A 66 3.86 13.87 -8.71
CA GLN A 66 2.53 14.45 -8.92
C GLN A 66 1.40 13.52 -8.49
N HIS A 67 1.53 12.21 -8.72
CA HIS A 67 0.56 11.23 -8.25
C HIS A 67 0.46 11.21 -6.72
N PHE A 68 1.57 11.05 -6.01
CA PHE A 68 1.54 11.00 -4.55
C PHE A 68 1.11 12.34 -3.92
N TRP A 69 1.57 13.47 -4.47
CA TRP A 69 1.15 14.79 -4.02
C TRP A 69 -0.34 15.04 -4.21
N SER A 70 -0.94 14.59 -5.33
CA SER A 70 -2.37 14.77 -5.53
C SER A 70 -3.18 13.94 -4.52
N GLN A 71 -2.78 12.69 -4.25
CA GLN A 71 -3.43 11.86 -3.24
C GLN A 71 -3.29 12.44 -1.83
N ARG A 72 -2.11 12.98 -1.49
CA ARG A 72 -1.89 13.67 -0.21
C ARG A 72 -2.74 14.93 -0.07
N ALA A 73 -2.91 15.69 -1.15
CA ALA A 73 -3.74 16.90 -1.17
C ALA A 73 -5.25 16.63 -1.16
N GLU A 74 -5.69 15.51 -1.75
CA GLU A 74 -7.09 15.08 -1.81
C GLU A 74 -7.56 14.36 -0.53
N PHE A 75 -6.65 14.08 0.41
CA PHE A 75 -6.95 13.35 1.63
C PHE A 75 -8.09 14.01 2.42
N ALA A 76 -9.14 13.24 2.71
CA ALA A 76 -10.26 13.62 3.55
C ALA A 76 -10.79 12.42 4.35
N PRO A 77 -11.50 12.63 5.48
CA PRO A 77 -12.09 11.53 6.26
C PRO A 77 -13.02 10.62 5.45
N GLU A 78 -13.72 11.16 4.45
CA GLU A 78 -14.63 10.42 3.56
C GLU A 78 -13.88 9.65 2.46
N LYS A 79 -12.66 10.07 2.12
CA LYS A 79 -11.83 9.41 1.11
C LYS A 79 -10.36 9.73 1.31
N TRP A 80 -9.58 8.69 1.59
CA TRP A 80 -8.15 8.85 1.85
C TRP A 80 -7.32 7.73 1.23
N ALA A 81 -6.07 8.06 0.97
CA ALA A 81 -5.01 7.14 0.61
C ALA A 81 -3.79 7.42 1.49
N LEU A 82 -3.34 6.41 2.24
CA LEU A 82 -2.08 6.44 2.97
C LEU A 82 -1.05 5.62 2.20
N HIS A 83 0.00 6.28 1.73
CA HIS A 83 1.09 5.64 1.01
C HIS A 83 2.28 5.45 1.93
N PHE A 84 2.44 4.25 2.49
CA PHE A 84 3.56 3.97 3.36
C PHE A 84 4.81 3.65 2.55
N LEU A 85 5.83 4.49 2.65
CA LEU A 85 7.18 4.19 2.19
C LEU A 85 7.75 3.05 3.04
N VAL A 86 8.11 1.97 2.37
CA VAL A 86 8.67 0.78 3.00
C VAL A 86 10.18 0.96 3.09
N ARG A 87 10.73 0.90 4.29
CA ARG A 87 12.16 1.08 4.56
C ARG A 87 12.80 -0.20 5.10
N VAL A 88 13.96 -0.55 4.55
CA VAL A 88 14.87 -1.59 5.07
C VAL A 88 16.16 -0.88 5.44
N ASP A 89 16.61 -1.01 6.70
CA ASP A 89 17.80 -0.32 7.20
C ASP A 89 17.79 1.19 6.90
N GLY A 90 16.61 1.82 7.06
CA GLY A 90 16.37 3.25 6.80
C GLY A 90 16.18 3.65 5.33
N LYS A 91 16.51 2.77 4.37
CA LYS A 91 16.42 3.07 2.93
C LYS A 91 15.07 2.69 2.36
N VAL A 92 14.45 3.58 1.58
CA VAL A 92 13.22 3.27 0.85
C VAL A 92 13.48 2.14 -0.16
N VAL A 93 12.59 1.15 -0.18
CA VAL A 93 12.66 -0.01 -1.09
C VAL A 93 11.37 -0.22 -1.89
N GLY A 94 10.34 0.58 -1.62
CA GLY A 94 9.05 0.51 -2.28
C GLY A 94 7.96 1.17 -1.44
N VAL A 95 6.70 0.85 -1.75
CA VAL A 95 5.53 1.46 -1.13
C VAL A 95 4.43 0.42 -0.89
N GLN A 96 3.77 0.53 0.26
CA GLN A 96 2.55 -0.20 0.60
C GLN A 96 1.47 0.83 0.90
N SER A 97 0.42 0.85 0.09
CA SER A 97 -0.69 1.79 0.21
C SER A 97 -1.89 1.14 0.89
N VAL A 98 -2.62 1.92 1.67
CA VAL A 98 -3.96 1.61 2.20
C VAL A 98 -4.88 2.74 1.77
N MET A 99 -6.03 2.41 1.19
CA MET A 99 -7.00 3.42 0.75
C MET A 99 -8.38 3.04 1.22
N ALA A 100 -9.22 4.03 1.53
CA ALA A 100 -10.62 3.79 1.86
C ALA A 100 -11.50 4.94 1.36
N THR A 101 -12.76 4.59 1.11
CA THR A 101 -13.86 5.53 0.85
C THR A 101 -14.95 5.21 1.87
N ASP A 102 -15.48 6.24 2.52
CA ASP A 102 -16.51 6.16 3.55
C ASP A 102 -16.15 5.16 4.67
N PHE A 103 -14.89 5.14 5.10
CA PHE A 103 -14.37 4.13 6.04
C PHE A 103 -15.16 4.06 7.35
N ALA A 104 -15.58 5.22 7.88
CA ALA A 104 -16.38 5.30 9.11
C ALA A 104 -17.68 4.48 9.03
N VAL A 105 -18.21 4.27 7.82
CA VAL A 105 -19.43 3.51 7.54
C VAL A 105 -19.09 2.08 7.10
N THR A 106 -18.22 1.94 6.10
CA THR A 106 -17.98 0.64 5.44
C THR A 106 -17.06 -0.27 6.24
N ARG A 107 -16.17 0.31 7.06
CA ARG A 107 -15.06 -0.36 7.74
C ARG A 107 -14.27 -1.26 6.79
N GLU A 108 -14.15 -0.85 5.52
CA GLU A 108 -13.46 -1.60 4.47
C GLU A 108 -12.28 -0.76 3.94
N VAL A 109 -11.09 -1.37 3.91
CA VAL A 109 -9.91 -0.79 3.28
C VAL A 109 -9.57 -1.54 2.00
N SER A 110 -8.82 -0.91 1.11
CA SER A 110 -8.16 -1.56 -0.03
C SER A 110 -6.64 -1.37 0.07
N THR A 111 -5.88 -2.26 -0.56
CA THR A 111 -4.41 -2.24 -0.52
C THR A 111 -3.79 -2.34 -1.91
N GLY A 112 -2.73 -1.57 -2.13
CA GLY A 112 -1.92 -1.57 -3.35
C GLY A 112 -0.44 -1.46 -2.97
N SER A 113 0.47 -1.94 -3.82
CA SER A 113 1.89 -1.93 -3.46
C SER A 113 2.83 -2.24 -4.61
N TRP A 114 4.09 -1.82 -4.45
CA TRP A 114 5.20 -2.32 -5.25
C TRP A 114 6.52 -2.21 -4.49
N LEU A 115 7.51 -2.99 -4.93
CA LEU A 115 8.88 -2.98 -4.41
C LEU A 115 9.84 -2.87 -5.59
N GLY A 116 10.95 -2.17 -5.41
CA GLY A 116 12.05 -2.19 -6.39
C GLY A 116 12.51 -3.63 -6.64
N LEU A 117 12.88 -3.92 -7.88
CA LEU A 117 13.15 -5.28 -8.37
C LEU A 117 14.22 -5.99 -7.50
N ALA A 118 15.25 -5.26 -7.07
CA ALA A 118 16.34 -5.76 -6.21
C ALA A 118 15.89 -6.18 -4.78
N HIS A 119 14.70 -5.75 -4.35
CA HIS A 119 14.17 -6.02 -3.01
C HIS A 119 13.07 -7.09 -3.00
N GLN A 120 12.67 -7.59 -4.17
CA GLN A 120 11.65 -8.62 -4.29
C GLN A 120 12.16 -10.01 -3.90
N ARG A 121 11.22 -10.95 -3.72
CA ARG A 121 11.49 -12.37 -3.38
C ARG A 121 12.26 -12.60 -2.06
N ARG A 122 12.34 -11.58 -1.20
CA ARG A 122 12.96 -11.61 0.15
C ARG A 122 11.93 -11.68 1.29
N GLY A 123 10.65 -11.87 0.96
CA GLY A 123 9.54 -11.89 1.91
C GLY A 123 9.03 -10.50 2.34
N ILE A 124 9.67 -9.41 1.91
CA ILE A 124 9.28 -8.02 2.24
C ILE A 124 7.83 -7.73 1.82
N GLY A 125 7.42 -8.19 0.64
CA GLY A 125 6.07 -7.94 0.15
C GLY A 125 4.97 -8.56 1.01
N THR A 126 5.24 -9.73 1.62
CA THR A 126 4.31 -10.35 2.58
C THR A 126 4.31 -9.60 3.91
N GLU A 127 5.48 -9.20 4.40
CA GLU A 127 5.63 -8.49 5.68
C GLU A 127 5.00 -7.10 5.64
N MET A 128 5.23 -6.31 4.58
CA MET A 128 4.64 -4.97 4.46
C MET A 128 3.12 -5.03 4.36
N ARG A 129 2.56 -6.03 3.66
CA ARG A 129 1.11 -6.22 3.58
C ARG A 129 0.54 -6.66 4.92
N ALA A 130 1.20 -7.60 5.61
CA ALA A 130 0.79 -8.01 6.96
C ALA A 130 0.77 -6.81 7.92
N ALA A 131 1.79 -5.93 7.87
CA ALA A 131 1.87 -4.74 8.70
C ALA A 131 0.66 -3.83 8.53
N VAL A 132 0.27 -3.51 7.29
CA VAL A 132 -0.88 -2.64 7.07
C VAL A 132 -2.23 -3.33 7.33
N LEU A 133 -2.30 -4.65 7.30
CA LEU A 133 -3.50 -5.39 7.69
C LEU A 133 -3.69 -5.42 9.20
N LEU A 134 -2.61 -5.62 9.96
CA LEU A 134 -2.61 -5.47 11.41
C LEU A 134 -3.02 -4.04 11.79
N PHE A 135 -2.45 -3.03 11.14
CA PHE A 135 -2.87 -1.64 11.29
C PHE A 135 -4.37 -1.45 11.00
N ALA A 136 -4.85 -1.91 9.84
CA ALA A 136 -6.26 -1.73 9.46
C ALA A 136 -7.23 -2.46 10.41
N PHE A 137 -6.96 -3.72 10.76
CA PHE A 137 -7.88 -4.52 11.57
C PHE A 137 -7.79 -4.19 13.06
N ASP A 138 -6.57 -4.08 13.61
CA ASP A 138 -6.38 -3.96 15.06
C ASP A 138 -6.46 -2.51 15.54
N HIS A 139 -6.05 -1.55 14.69
CA HIS A 139 -5.96 -0.14 15.09
C HIS A 139 -7.08 0.72 14.50
N LEU A 140 -7.50 0.46 13.25
CA LEU A 140 -8.60 1.23 12.62
C LEU A 140 -9.98 0.57 12.76
N GLY A 141 -10.02 -0.67 13.26
CA GLY A 141 -11.27 -1.43 13.38
C GLY A 141 -11.90 -1.79 12.04
N ALA A 142 -11.09 -1.99 10.99
CA ALA A 142 -11.60 -2.49 9.72
C ALA A 142 -12.20 -3.90 9.91
N THR A 143 -13.25 -4.19 9.15
CA THR A 143 -13.90 -5.51 9.11
C THR A 143 -13.63 -6.24 7.80
N ARG A 144 -13.10 -5.53 6.80
CA ARG A 144 -12.75 -6.06 5.49
C ARG A 144 -11.52 -5.37 4.93
N ALA A 145 -10.65 -6.15 4.28
CA ALA A 145 -9.57 -5.64 3.46
C ALA A 145 -9.69 -6.20 2.04
N ARG A 146 -9.62 -5.31 1.05
CA ARG A 146 -9.68 -5.59 -0.37
C ARG A 146 -8.28 -5.51 -0.99
N SER A 147 -8.07 -6.29 -2.03
CA SER A 147 -6.96 -6.11 -2.95
C SER A 147 -7.38 -6.59 -4.34
N GLY A 148 -6.55 -6.30 -5.32
CA GLY A 148 -6.73 -6.73 -6.70
C GLY A 148 -5.39 -7.17 -7.27
N ALA A 149 -5.40 -8.21 -8.09
CA ALA A 149 -4.23 -8.65 -8.83
C ALA A 149 -4.66 -9.10 -10.22
N PHE A 150 -4.00 -8.58 -11.26
CA PHE A 150 -4.15 -9.14 -12.61
C PHE A 150 -3.75 -10.61 -12.61
N THR A 151 -4.43 -11.40 -13.43
CA THR A 151 -4.25 -12.87 -13.50
C THR A 151 -2.81 -13.29 -13.82
N ASP A 152 -2.04 -12.42 -14.46
CA ASP A 152 -0.61 -12.62 -14.75
C ASP A 152 0.33 -12.20 -13.59
N ASN A 153 -0.16 -11.46 -12.60
CA ASN A 153 0.62 -10.99 -11.45
C ASN A 153 0.74 -12.05 -10.35
N ARG A 154 1.52 -13.10 -10.63
CA ARG A 154 1.77 -14.22 -9.71
C ARG A 154 2.37 -13.80 -8.37
N ALA A 155 3.13 -12.70 -8.33
CA ALA A 155 3.75 -12.22 -7.10
C ALA A 155 2.70 -11.71 -6.11
N SER A 156 1.78 -10.86 -6.57
CA SER A 156 0.69 -10.32 -5.74
C SER A 156 -0.26 -11.43 -5.27
N HIS A 157 -0.62 -12.37 -6.16
CA HIS A 157 -1.43 -13.54 -5.79
C HIS A 157 -0.82 -14.34 -4.63
N ARG A 158 0.48 -14.67 -4.72
CA ARG A 158 1.16 -15.42 -3.64
C ARG A 158 1.22 -14.66 -2.32
N VAL A 159 1.34 -13.32 -2.35
CA VAL A 159 1.30 -12.52 -1.12
C VAL A 159 -0.10 -12.62 -0.49
N SER A 160 -1.13 -12.43 -1.30
CA SER A 160 -2.54 -12.46 -0.86
C SER A 160 -2.93 -13.84 -0.33
N GLU A 161 -2.58 -14.92 -1.02
CA GLU A 161 -2.82 -16.31 -0.58
C GLU A 161 -2.17 -16.60 0.79
N LYS A 162 -0.91 -16.20 0.97
CA LYS A 162 -0.19 -16.40 2.25
C LYS A 162 -0.88 -15.72 3.43
N LEU A 163 -1.51 -14.57 3.18
CA LEU A 163 -2.21 -13.76 4.19
C LEU A 163 -3.68 -14.14 4.34
N GLY A 164 -4.16 -15.18 3.64
CA GLY A 164 -5.50 -15.72 3.80
C GLY A 164 -6.58 -15.01 2.98
N TYR A 165 -6.22 -14.15 2.03
CA TYR A 165 -7.20 -13.56 1.11
C TYR A 165 -7.88 -14.65 0.29
N ARG A 166 -9.15 -14.43 -0.04
CA ARG A 166 -9.92 -15.29 -0.92
C ARG A 166 -10.41 -14.50 -2.14
N PRO A 167 -10.43 -15.13 -3.33
CA PRO A 167 -11.02 -14.50 -4.50
C PRO A 167 -12.54 -14.37 -4.32
N ASP A 168 -13.11 -13.25 -4.74
CA ASP A 168 -14.56 -12.98 -4.62
C ASP A 168 -15.20 -12.42 -5.90
N GLY A 169 -14.47 -12.48 -7.01
CA GLY A 169 -14.93 -12.07 -8.34
C GLY A 169 -13.80 -11.51 -9.18
N THR A 170 -14.15 -10.92 -10.31
CA THR A 170 -13.19 -10.30 -11.23
C THR A 170 -13.66 -8.91 -11.67
N ASN A 171 -12.68 -8.08 -12.02
CA ASN A 171 -12.88 -6.82 -12.74
C ASN A 171 -12.27 -6.95 -14.13
N THR A 172 -12.82 -6.25 -15.12
CA THR A 172 -12.23 -6.14 -16.46
C THR A 172 -11.70 -4.73 -16.65
N TYR A 173 -10.46 -4.61 -17.12
CA TYR A 173 -9.82 -3.33 -17.41
C TYR A 173 -9.19 -3.31 -18.80
N ALA A 174 -8.85 -2.10 -19.25
CA ALA A 174 -7.93 -1.90 -20.37
C ALA A 174 -6.54 -1.57 -19.81
N ARG A 175 -5.51 -2.33 -20.20
CA ARG A 175 -4.10 -2.12 -19.83
C ARG A 175 -3.26 -2.28 -21.09
N ARG A 176 -2.45 -1.27 -21.44
CA ARG A 176 -1.74 -1.20 -22.74
C ARG A 176 -2.67 -1.39 -23.96
N GLY A 177 -3.90 -0.90 -23.87
CA GLY A 177 -4.89 -1.02 -24.95
C GLY A 177 -5.53 -2.42 -25.09
N GLU A 178 -5.14 -3.39 -24.26
CA GLU A 178 -5.68 -4.74 -24.27
C GLU A 178 -6.64 -4.98 -23.11
N ARG A 179 -7.62 -5.86 -23.33
CA ARG A 179 -8.53 -6.33 -22.28
C ARG A 179 -7.75 -7.24 -21.33
N VAL A 180 -7.74 -6.88 -20.05
CA VAL A 180 -7.13 -7.68 -18.99
C VAL A 180 -8.13 -7.93 -17.86
N GLU A 181 -7.94 -9.03 -17.14
CA GLU A 181 -8.77 -9.41 -16.00
C GLU A 181 -7.98 -9.27 -14.70
N GLU A 182 -8.59 -8.61 -13.72
CA GLU A 182 -8.10 -8.53 -12.35
C GLU A 182 -8.97 -9.42 -11.46
N VAL A 183 -8.33 -10.29 -10.68
CA VAL A 183 -8.99 -11.06 -9.63
C VAL A 183 -9.14 -10.18 -8.40
N ARG A 184 -10.38 -10.03 -7.94
CA ARG A 184 -10.70 -9.33 -6.69
C ARG A 184 -10.46 -10.25 -5.50
N LEU A 185 -9.85 -9.70 -4.48
CA LEU A 185 -9.42 -10.42 -3.28
C LEU A 185 -10.04 -9.77 -2.05
N LEU A 186 -10.62 -10.60 -1.18
CA LEU A 186 -11.23 -10.21 0.09
C LEU A 186 -10.56 -10.94 1.25
N LEU A 187 -10.26 -10.21 2.31
CA LEU A 187 -9.82 -10.72 3.60
C LEU A 187 -10.68 -10.14 4.70
N THR A 188 -11.09 -10.98 5.65
CA THR A 188 -11.75 -10.57 6.90
C THR A 188 -10.83 -10.84 8.10
N PRO A 189 -11.04 -10.18 9.25
CA PRO A 189 -10.28 -10.46 10.47
C PRO A 189 -10.26 -11.95 10.86
N GLU A 190 -11.39 -12.65 10.69
CA GLU A 190 -11.52 -14.08 11.03
C GLU A 190 -10.68 -14.95 10.10
N ALA A 191 -10.68 -14.65 8.79
CA ALA A 191 -9.82 -15.34 7.84
C ALA A 191 -8.34 -15.03 8.11
N PHE A 192 -8.02 -13.78 8.45
CA PHE A 192 -6.65 -13.37 8.75
C PHE A 192 -6.11 -14.01 10.02
N ALA A 193 -6.95 -14.31 11.02
CA ALA A 193 -6.55 -14.86 12.32
C ALA A 193 -5.64 -16.11 12.20
N ALA A 194 -5.91 -17.01 11.24
CA ALA A 194 -5.10 -18.21 11.00
C ALA A 194 -3.79 -17.94 10.25
N HIS A 195 -3.61 -16.73 9.72
CA HIS A 195 -2.50 -16.31 8.85
C HIS A 195 -1.70 -15.14 9.45
N ARG A 196 -1.99 -14.74 10.68
CA ARG A 196 -1.29 -13.64 11.35
C ARG A 196 0.20 -14.00 11.47
N PRO A 197 1.09 -13.00 11.31
CA PRO A 197 2.51 -13.23 11.51
C PRO A 197 2.79 -13.60 12.98
N THR A 198 3.94 -14.24 13.21
CA THR A 198 4.41 -14.59 14.56
C THR A 198 4.98 -13.40 15.35
N TRP A 199 5.08 -12.23 14.70
CA TRP A 199 5.56 -10.98 15.28
C TRP A 199 4.38 -10.04 15.55
N THR A 200 4.58 -9.11 16.47
CA THR A 200 3.62 -8.06 16.80
C THR A 200 3.97 -6.77 16.07
N LEU A 201 2.97 -6.06 15.58
CA LEU A 201 3.15 -4.73 14.99
C LEU A 201 3.39 -3.71 16.11
N GLU A 202 4.48 -2.95 15.99
CA GLU A 202 4.65 -1.73 16.77
C GLU A 202 4.11 -0.56 15.95
N ALA A 203 3.13 0.17 16.49
CA ALA A 203 2.48 1.27 15.79
C ALA A 203 2.47 2.53 16.66
N ASP A 204 3.24 3.55 16.24
CA ASP A 204 3.31 4.85 16.91
C ASP A 204 2.44 5.87 16.18
N GLY A 205 1.88 6.85 16.90
CA GLY A 205 1.15 7.99 16.31
C GLY A 205 -0.25 7.64 15.77
N VAL A 206 -0.76 6.44 16.05
CA VAL A 206 -2.09 5.99 15.60
C VAL A 206 -3.22 6.84 16.18
N GLU A 207 -3.17 7.11 17.49
CA GLU A 207 -4.24 7.82 18.21
C GLU A 207 -4.48 9.23 17.63
N ASP A 208 -3.40 9.93 17.28
CA ASP A 208 -3.45 11.27 16.68
C ASP A 208 -4.02 11.27 15.24
N CYS A 209 -4.08 10.10 14.60
CA CYS A 209 -4.49 9.94 13.21
C CYS A 209 -5.89 9.31 13.05
N ALA A 210 -6.38 8.59 14.06
CA ALA A 210 -7.59 7.77 13.97
C ALA A 210 -8.80 8.56 13.45
N ALA A 211 -9.03 9.76 13.99
CA ALA A 211 -10.13 10.64 13.58
C ALA A 211 -10.05 11.08 12.11
N LEU A 212 -8.84 11.33 11.60
CA LEU A 212 -8.62 11.69 10.18
C LEU A 212 -8.91 10.53 9.22
N LEU A 213 -8.86 9.30 9.73
CA LEU A 213 -9.08 8.07 8.97
C LEU A 213 -10.51 7.54 9.12
N GLY A 214 -11.36 8.21 9.92
CA GLY A 214 -12.72 7.78 10.22
C GLY A 214 -12.80 6.55 11.14
N ALA A 215 -11.74 6.28 11.91
CA ALA A 215 -11.68 5.15 12.85
C ALA A 215 -12.41 5.44 14.15
#